data_AF-A0A7S4UP17-F1
#
_entry.id   AF-A0A7S4UP17-F1
#
_cell.length_a   1.000
_cell.length_b   1.000
_cell.length_c   1.000
_cell.angle_alpha   90.00
_cell.angle_beta   90.00
_cell.angle_gamma   90.00
#
_symmetry.space_group_name_H-M   'P 1'
#
loop_
_entity.id
_entity.type
_entity.pdbx_description
1 polymer ?
#
loop_
_entity_poly.entity_id
_entity_poly.type
_entity_poly.pdbx_seq_one_letter_code
_entity_poly.pdbx_strand_id
1 'polypeptide(L)'
;QQKGIEVSECSLYLINPAYTLPNTPTPTTSSDSDTHPSLFTPVDITTEVLSLYPSFLLSHPRIISSLSSSSSPPPPYFTSTCRGCPYFSHCWGSSLTHPVTTLPSLTFPKMSALWQEGVREIGDLKGERKKELNTQQQLVVKGVEKGRLVVREKEEVVKKVVELDNFPLYFLDFEAFMLPVPVFEGDTPYTPTLSQVSIHIAPGPNQTVQHVDYVVPPGEDGRETIAKLLLE
;
A
#
# COMPACT_ATOMS: atom_id res chain seq x y z
N GLN A 1 -21.48 -23.52 -31.86
CA GLN A 1 -21.01 -24.33 -30.72
C GLN A 1 -20.69 -23.37 -29.58
N GLN A 2 -21.45 -23.44 -28.50
CA GLN A 2 -21.18 -22.65 -27.30
C GLN A 2 -19.93 -23.26 -26.65
N LYS A 3 -18.76 -22.71 -26.97
CA LYS A 3 -17.50 -23.11 -26.32
C LYS A 3 -17.51 -22.44 -24.95
N GLY A 4 -17.83 -23.21 -23.91
CA GLY A 4 -17.84 -22.76 -22.53
C GLY A 4 -17.86 -23.95 -21.57
N ILE A 5 -17.42 -23.73 -20.35
CA ILE A 5 -17.57 -24.68 -19.24
C ILE A 5 -18.87 -24.31 -18.53
N GLU A 6 -19.73 -25.29 -18.28
CA GLU A 6 -20.94 -25.10 -17.47
C GLU A 6 -20.52 -24.91 -16.00
N VAL A 7 -20.97 -23.81 -15.37
CA VAL A 7 -20.71 -23.54 -13.96
C VAL A 7 -21.87 -24.12 -13.15
N SER A 8 -21.62 -25.22 -12.45
CA SER A 8 -22.61 -25.88 -11.58
C SER A 8 -22.61 -25.34 -10.15
N GLU A 9 -21.45 -24.88 -9.68
CA GLU A 9 -21.25 -24.37 -8.32
C GLU A 9 -20.14 -23.32 -8.33
N CYS A 10 -20.28 -22.28 -7.51
CA CYS A 10 -19.25 -21.29 -7.26
C CYS A 10 -19.20 -20.97 -5.76
N SER A 11 -18.02 -21.14 -5.15
CA SER A 11 -17.81 -20.91 -3.73
C SER A 11 -16.59 -20.03 -3.49
N LEU A 12 -16.71 -19.07 -2.58
CA LEU A 12 -15.57 -18.32 -2.03
C LEU A 12 -15.02 -19.07 -0.82
N TYR A 13 -13.72 -19.32 -0.81
CA TYR A 13 -13.02 -19.88 0.35
C TYR A 13 -12.44 -18.74 1.17
N LEU A 14 -13.16 -18.34 2.22
CA LEU A 14 -12.73 -17.26 3.11
C LEU A 14 -11.79 -17.81 4.16
N ILE A 15 -10.73 -17.08 4.50
CA ILE A 15 -9.84 -17.48 5.60
C ILE A 15 -10.61 -17.40 6.92
N ASN A 16 -10.60 -18.48 7.70
CA ASN A 16 -11.22 -18.53 9.02
C ASN A 16 -10.34 -17.81 10.05
N PRO A 17 -10.73 -16.63 10.57
CA PRO A 17 -9.91 -15.89 11.52
C PRO A 17 -9.74 -16.60 12.87
N ALA A 18 -10.60 -17.58 13.19
CA ALA A 18 -10.50 -18.40 14.39
C ALA A 18 -9.61 -19.64 14.21
N TYR A 19 -9.04 -19.85 13.02
CA TYR A 19 -8.05 -20.90 12.80
C TYR A 19 -6.80 -20.62 13.63
N THR A 20 -6.24 -21.65 14.24
CA THR A 20 -4.96 -21.59 14.97
C THR A 20 -4.07 -22.70 14.46
N LEU A 21 -2.82 -22.39 14.10
CA LEU A 21 -1.86 -23.41 13.67
C LEU A 21 -1.63 -24.40 14.82
N PRO A 22 -1.93 -25.70 14.65
CA PRO A 22 -1.85 -26.67 15.72
C PRO A 22 -0.40 -26.95 16.12
N ASN A 23 -0.23 -27.25 17.41
CA ASN A 23 1.02 -27.74 17.97
C ASN A 23 1.19 -29.23 17.62
N THR A 24 1.63 -29.51 16.40
CA THR A 24 1.98 -30.87 15.97
C THR A 24 3.43 -30.90 15.48
N PRO A 25 4.27 -31.84 15.96
CA PRO A 25 5.59 -32.04 15.40
C PRO A 25 5.44 -32.46 13.93
N THR A 26 5.92 -31.64 13.02
CA THR A 26 5.88 -31.90 11.57
C THR A 26 6.60 -33.22 11.28
N PRO A 27 5.94 -34.24 10.69
CA PRO A 27 6.67 -35.32 10.06
C PRO A 27 7.41 -34.75 8.86
N THR A 28 8.69 -35.08 8.74
CA THR A 28 9.57 -34.78 7.60
C THR A 28 9.19 -35.56 6.35
N THR A 29 7.95 -35.45 5.89
CA THR A 29 7.50 -36.06 4.64
C THR A 29 6.70 -35.08 3.82
N SER A 30 7.32 -34.69 2.70
CA SER A 30 6.74 -34.01 1.56
C SER A 30 5.53 -34.77 1.00
N SER A 31 4.34 -34.49 1.52
CA SER A 31 3.08 -34.83 0.88
C SER A 31 2.20 -33.59 0.81
N ASP A 32 1.84 -33.20 -0.42
CA ASP A 32 1.02 -32.05 -0.81
C ASP A 32 -0.44 -32.11 -0.30
N SER A 33 -0.69 -32.60 0.91
CA SER A 33 -2.03 -32.80 1.46
C SER A 33 -2.19 -32.38 2.92
N ASP A 34 -1.45 -31.37 3.38
CA ASP A 34 -1.73 -30.68 4.64
C ASP A 34 -2.89 -29.70 4.45
N THR A 35 -4.04 -30.22 4.01
CA THR A 35 -5.27 -29.45 3.90
C THR A 35 -5.78 -29.22 5.31
N HIS A 36 -5.45 -28.10 5.93
CA HIS A 36 -6.06 -27.66 7.19
C HIS A 36 -7.55 -27.40 6.95
N PRO A 37 -8.47 -28.34 7.24
CA PRO A 37 -9.85 -28.26 6.75
C PRO A 37 -10.64 -27.14 7.45
N SER A 38 -10.09 -26.59 8.54
CA SER A 38 -10.63 -25.45 9.29
C SER A 38 -10.02 -24.10 8.91
N LEU A 39 -9.01 -24.04 8.02
CA LEU A 39 -8.37 -22.79 7.58
C LEU A 39 -9.30 -21.96 6.70
N PHE A 40 -10.16 -22.62 5.91
CA PHE A 40 -11.10 -21.94 5.03
C PHE A 40 -12.55 -22.22 5.44
N THR A 41 -13.37 -21.18 5.36
CA THR A 41 -14.82 -21.22 5.46
C THR A 41 -15.39 -21.03 4.06
N PRO A 42 -15.95 -22.08 3.43
CA PRO A 42 -16.58 -21.95 2.12
C PRO A 42 -17.89 -21.15 2.23
N VAL A 43 -18.11 -20.25 1.30
CA VAL A 43 -19.35 -19.48 1.12
C VAL A 43 -19.83 -19.71 -0.29
N ASP A 44 -20.96 -20.40 -0.43
CA ASP A 44 -21.63 -20.58 -1.71
C ASP A 44 -22.11 -19.21 -2.22
N ILE A 45 -21.64 -18.84 -3.41
CA ILE A 45 -22.01 -17.61 -4.14
C ILE A 45 -22.56 -17.93 -5.53
N THR A 46 -23.02 -19.18 -5.75
CA THR A 46 -23.46 -19.66 -7.06
C THR A 46 -24.58 -18.80 -7.61
N THR A 47 -25.56 -18.43 -6.77
CA THR A 47 -26.71 -17.63 -7.18
C THR A 47 -26.30 -16.22 -7.60
N GLU A 48 -25.42 -15.58 -6.84
CA GLU A 48 -24.88 -14.25 -7.08
C GLU A 48 -24.12 -14.21 -8.41
N VAL A 49 -23.26 -15.20 -8.66
CA VAL A 49 -22.50 -15.30 -9.90
C VAL A 49 -23.41 -15.53 -11.10
N LEU A 50 -24.38 -16.46 -10.99
CA LEU A 50 -25.33 -16.72 -12.06
C LEU A 50 -26.20 -15.49 -12.36
N SER A 51 -26.50 -14.65 -11.37
CA SER A 51 -27.25 -13.40 -11.57
C SER A 51 -26.47 -12.34 -12.38
N LEU A 52 -25.14 -12.34 -12.31
CA LEU A 52 -24.26 -11.44 -13.06
C LEU A 52 -23.99 -11.91 -14.49
N TYR A 53 -24.19 -13.20 -14.76
CA TYR A 53 -23.86 -13.83 -16.03
C TYR A 53 -24.54 -13.17 -17.25
N PRO A 54 -25.84 -12.80 -17.22
CA PRO A 54 -26.46 -12.11 -18.35
C PRO A 54 -25.79 -10.77 -18.70
N SER A 55 -25.42 -9.96 -17.69
CA SER A 55 -24.71 -8.69 -17.89
C SER A 55 -23.29 -8.91 -18.43
N PHE A 56 -22.61 -9.98 -17.99
CA PHE A 56 -21.33 -10.38 -18.55
C PHE A 56 -21.46 -10.78 -20.03
N LEU A 57 -22.48 -11.54 -20.42
CA LEU A 57 -22.69 -11.92 -21.83
C LEU A 57 -22.87 -10.71 -22.76
N LEU A 58 -23.46 -9.62 -22.28
CA LEU A 58 -23.60 -8.37 -23.05
C LEU A 58 -22.26 -7.65 -23.25
N SER A 59 -21.34 -7.75 -22.30
CA SER A 59 -20.05 -7.06 -22.31
C SER A 59 -18.90 -7.90 -22.87
N HIS A 60 -18.99 -9.23 -22.75
CA HIS A 60 -17.95 -10.18 -23.14
C HIS A 60 -17.46 -10.01 -24.59
N PRO A 61 -18.31 -9.84 -25.62
CA PRO A 61 -17.83 -9.64 -26.99
C PRO A 61 -16.95 -8.40 -27.14
N ARG A 62 -17.27 -7.31 -26.42
CA ARG A 62 -16.45 -6.10 -26.42
C ARG A 62 -15.10 -6.34 -25.75
N ILE A 63 -15.08 -7.04 -24.61
CA ILE A 63 -13.85 -7.39 -23.89
C ILE A 63 -12.93 -8.23 -24.80
N ILE A 64 -13.45 -9.29 -25.41
CA ILE A 64 -12.66 -10.15 -26.32
C ILE A 64 -12.16 -9.38 -27.53
N SER A 65 -13.02 -8.56 -28.14
CA SER A 65 -12.63 -7.70 -29.25
C SER A 65 -11.48 -6.77 -28.85
N SER A 66 -11.60 -6.07 -27.72
CA SER A 66 -10.56 -5.16 -27.20
C SER A 66 -9.24 -5.86 -26.88
N LEU A 67 -9.28 -7.07 -26.30
CA LEU A 67 -8.07 -7.87 -26.04
C LEU A 67 -7.41 -8.38 -27.33
N SER A 68 -8.19 -8.55 -28.41
CA SER A 68 -7.72 -9.09 -29.69
C SER A 68 -7.33 -7.99 -30.70
N SER A 69 -7.80 -6.75 -30.50
CA SER A 69 -7.65 -5.66 -31.45
C SER A 69 -6.47 -4.72 -31.11
N SER A 70 -5.36 -4.93 -31.82
CA SER A 70 -4.15 -4.07 -31.87
C SER A 70 -3.30 -3.96 -30.60
N SER A 71 -2.00 -3.77 -30.80
CA SER A 71 -0.97 -3.64 -29.76
C SER A 71 -0.87 -2.24 -29.13
N SER A 72 -1.70 -1.27 -29.54
CA SER A 72 -1.64 0.10 -29.03
C SER A 72 -2.88 0.43 -28.19
N PRO A 73 -2.72 0.97 -26.97
CA PRO A 73 -3.83 1.35 -26.13
C PRO A 73 -4.65 2.48 -26.78
N PRO A 74 -5.97 2.56 -26.50
CA PRO A 74 -6.78 3.70 -26.95
C PRO A 74 -6.24 5.02 -26.37
N PRO A 75 -6.52 6.16 -27.02
CA PRO A 75 -6.16 7.47 -26.48
C PRO A 75 -6.66 7.63 -25.04
N PRO A 76 -5.83 8.14 -24.11
CA PRO A 76 -6.20 8.23 -22.71
C PRO A 76 -7.27 9.30 -22.48
N TYR A 77 -8.16 9.05 -21.52
CA TYR A 77 -9.11 10.04 -21.01
C TYR A 77 -8.72 10.47 -19.59
N PHE A 78 -8.85 11.75 -19.26
CA PHE A 78 -8.50 12.25 -17.93
C PHE A 78 -9.62 11.95 -16.92
N THR A 79 -9.32 11.11 -15.93
CA THR A 79 -10.28 10.59 -14.95
C THR A 79 -9.76 10.73 -13.51
N SER A 80 -10.59 10.36 -12.53
CA SER A 80 -10.18 10.26 -11.12
C SER A 80 -9.01 9.30 -10.92
N THR A 81 -8.89 8.27 -11.76
CA THR A 81 -7.82 7.28 -11.69
C THR A 81 -6.48 7.80 -12.19
N CYS A 82 -6.43 8.96 -12.86
CA CYS A 82 -5.16 9.60 -13.21
C CYS A 82 -4.34 9.99 -11.98
N ARG A 83 -5.00 10.20 -10.83
CA ARG A 83 -4.31 10.44 -9.56
C ARG A 83 -3.75 9.12 -9.01
N GLY A 84 -2.44 9.05 -8.89
CA GLY A 84 -1.74 7.81 -8.48
C GLY A 84 -1.67 6.74 -9.58
N CYS A 85 -2.00 7.09 -10.84
CA CYS A 85 -1.85 6.17 -11.97
C CYS A 85 -0.37 5.83 -12.17
N PRO A 86 0.03 4.54 -12.12
CA PRO A 86 1.42 4.12 -12.34
C PRO A 86 1.95 4.49 -13.74
N TYR A 87 1.05 4.68 -14.70
CA TYR A 87 1.38 5.05 -16.09
C TYR A 87 1.28 6.56 -16.35
N PHE A 88 1.01 7.39 -15.33
CA PHE A 88 0.79 8.82 -15.53
C PHE A 88 1.97 9.52 -16.20
N SER A 89 3.20 9.18 -15.80
CA SER A 89 4.46 9.70 -16.37
C SER A 89 4.66 9.36 -17.84
N HIS A 90 4.03 8.31 -18.37
CA HIS A 90 4.08 7.94 -19.79
C HIS A 90 2.85 8.42 -20.57
N CYS A 91 1.91 9.06 -19.88
CA CYS A 91 0.64 9.54 -20.39
C CYS A 91 0.61 11.07 -20.29
N TRP A 92 -0.36 11.59 -19.53
CA TRP A 92 -0.60 13.01 -19.28
C TRP A 92 0.52 13.73 -18.53
N GLY A 93 1.37 12.99 -17.82
CA GLY A 93 2.48 13.50 -17.02
C GLY A 93 3.83 13.50 -17.72
N SER A 94 3.92 13.09 -18.98
CA SER A 94 5.19 12.90 -19.69
C SER A 94 6.08 14.15 -19.80
N SER A 95 5.48 15.34 -19.76
CA SER A 95 6.20 16.62 -19.81
C SER A 95 6.10 17.41 -18.51
N LEU A 96 5.60 16.82 -17.42
CA LEU A 96 5.27 17.54 -16.19
C LEU A 96 6.28 17.21 -15.08
N THR A 97 6.87 18.23 -14.47
CA THR A 97 7.83 18.03 -13.35
C THR A 97 7.10 17.87 -12.03
N HIS A 98 6.15 18.76 -11.76
CA HIS A 98 5.32 18.74 -10.55
C HIS A 98 3.84 18.77 -10.92
N PRO A 99 3.26 17.64 -11.39
CA PRO A 99 1.88 17.61 -11.83
C PRO A 99 0.92 18.06 -10.72
N VAL A 100 -0.10 18.85 -11.07
CA VAL A 100 -1.14 19.31 -10.13
C VAL A 100 -1.92 18.14 -9.51
N THR A 101 -1.94 16.98 -10.17
CA THR A 101 -2.56 15.73 -9.71
C THR A 101 -1.90 15.17 -8.44
N THR A 102 -0.67 15.59 -8.15
CA THR A 102 0.08 15.15 -6.95
C THR A 102 -0.32 15.92 -5.69
N LEU A 103 -1.12 16.99 -5.80
CA LEU A 103 -1.60 17.72 -4.63
C LEU A 103 -2.42 16.81 -3.69
N PRO A 104 -2.13 16.84 -2.38
CA PRO A 104 -2.85 16.04 -1.40
C PRO A 104 -4.31 16.50 -1.30
N SER A 105 -5.20 15.56 -1.00
CA SER A 105 -6.63 15.80 -0.79
C SER A 105 -7.34 16.63 -1.88
N LEU A 106 -6.85 16.57 -3.13
CA LEU A 106 -7.51 17.20 -4.27
C LEU A 106 -8.62 16.26 -4.79
N THR A 107 -9.87 16.71 -4.71
CA THR A 107 -11.02 15.93 -5.21
C THR A 107 -11.04 15.93 -6.74
N PHE A 108 -11.58 14.86 -7.34
CA PHE A 108 -11.65 14.76 -8.80
C PHE A 108 -12.35 15.96 -9.47
N PRO A 109 -13.49 16.48 -8.96
CA PRO A 109 -14.12 17.66 -9.57
C PRO A 109 -13.20 18.88 -9.60
N LYS A 110 -12.47 19.16 -8.50
CA LYS A 110 -11.51 20.27 -8.45
C LYS A 110 -10.32 20.03 -9.39
N MET A 111 -9.80 18.81 -9.40
CA MET A 111 -8.71 18.42 -10.29
C MET A 111 -9.08 18.57 -11.77
N SER A 112 -10.28 18.10 -12.14
CA SER A 112 -10.82 18.23 -13.49
C SER A 112 -11.03 19.69 -13.89
N ALA A 113 -11.54 20.54 -12.98
CA ALA A 113 -11.70 21.97 -13.24
C ALA A 113 -10.35 22.67 -13.51
N LEU A 114 -9.35 22.43 -12.65
CA LEU A 114 -7.98 22.92 -12.86
C LEU A 114 -7.40 22.46 -14.20
N TRP A 115 -7.64 21.20 -14.57
CA TRP A 115 -7.23 20.65 -15.86
C TRP A 115 -7.93 21.30 -17.06
N GLN A 116 -9.23 21.57 -16.96
CA GLN A 116 -9.96 22.29 -18.02
C GLN A 116 -9.46 23.74 -18.16
N GLU A 117 -9.01 24.35 -17.06
CA GLU A 117 -8.43 25.70 -17.03
C GLU A 117 -6.97 25.79 -17.50
N GLY A 118 -6.37 24.66 -17.89
CA GLY A 118 -4.98 24.65 -18.35
C GLY A 118 -3.93 24.53 -17.24
N VAL A 119 -4.33 24.44 -15.96
CA VAL A 119 -3.41 24.22 -14.83
C VAL A 119 -2.94 22.76 -14.88
N ARG A 120 -1.67 22.53 -15.27
CA ARG A 120 -1.07 21.19 -15.38
C ARG A 120 -0.08 20.92 -14.28
N GLU A 121 0.70 21.93 -13.91
CA GLU A 121 1.71 21.87 -12.86
C GLU A 121 1.28 22.62 -11.60
N ILE A 122 1.89 22.26 -10.48
CA ILE A 122 1.74 22.99 -9.21
C ILE A 122 2.20 24.45 -9.37
N GLY A 123 3.22 24.71 -10.21
CA GLY A 123 3.69 26.07 -10.52
C GLY A 123 2.69 26.94 -11.28
N ASP A 124 1.68 26.35 -11.92
CA ASP A 124 0.63 27.08 -12.63
C ASP A 124 -0.41 27.68 -11.67
N LEU A 125 -0.45 27.24 -10.41
CA LEU A 125 -1.41 27.71 -9.41
C LEU A 125 -1.10 29.15 -8.98
N LYS A 126 -1.91 30.08 -9.47
CA LYS A 126 -1.77 31.53 -9.23
C LYS A 126 -3.08 32.16 -8.75
N GLY A 127 -2.99 33.35 -8.18
CA GLY A 127 -4.15 34.17 -7.82
C GLY A 127 -5.14 33.46 -6.89
N GLU A 128 -6.42 33.51 -7.23
CA GLU A 128 -7.51 32.92 -6.44
C GLU A 128 -7.40 31.40 -6.29
N ARG A 129 -6.94 30.68 -7.33
CA ARG A 129 -6.75 29.22 -7.23
C ARG A 129 -5.75 28.82 -6.16
N LYS A 130 -4.70 29.62 -5.96
CA LYS A 130 -3.71 29.39 -4.89
C LYS A 130 -4.31 29.70 -3.51
N LYS A 131 -5.24 30.65 -3.40
CA LYS A 131 -5.92 31.01 -2.14
C LYS A 131 -6.97 29.99 -1.70
N GLU A 132 -7.60 29.29 -2.65
CA GLU A 132 -8.57 28.21 -2.38
C GLU A 132 -7.94 26.93 -1.81
N LEU A 133 -6.60 26.83 -1.83
CA LEU A 133 -5.87 25.67 -1.33
C LEU A 133 -5.91 25.60 0.19
N ASN A 134 -6.05 24.38 0.72
CA ASN A 134 -5.93 24.14 2.15
C ASN A 134 -4.47 24.26 2.62
N THR A 135 -4.25 24.30 3.93
CA THR A 135 -2.92 24.45 4.53
C THR A 135 -1.90 23.42 4.03
N GLN A 136 -2.30 22.16 3.88
CA GLN A 136 -1.40 21.09 3.40
C GLN A 136 -1.01 21.29 1.93
N GLN A 137 -1.97 21.67 1.08
CA GLN A 137 -1.72 21.98 -0.33
C GLN A 137 -0.83 23.21 -0.49
N GLN A 138 -1.03 24.25 0.31
CA GLN A 138 -0.18 25.44 0.31
C GLN A 138 1.27 25.11 0.71
N LEU A 139 1.48 24.19 1.65
CA LEU A 139 2.82 23.72 2.02
C LEU A 139 3.50 23.01 0.85
N VAL A 140 2.78 22.15 0.11
CA VAL A 140 3.31 21.49 -1.08
C VAL A 140 3.68 22.51 -2.15
N VAL A 141 2.81 23.48 -2.44
CA VAL A 141 3.11 24.58 -3.39
C VAL A 141 4.38 25.33 -2.95
N LYS A 142 4.49 25.68 -1.67
CA LYS A 142 5.66 26.37 -1.13
C LYS A 142 6.93 25.52 -1.21
N GLY A 143 6.83 24.20 -1.05
CA GLY A 143 7.93 23.27 -1.21
C GLY A 143 8.44 23.22 -2.64
N VAL A 144 7.51 23.12 -3.61
CA VAL A 144 7.82 23.18 -5.05
C VAL A 144 8.44 24.52 -5.42
N GLU A 145 7.85 25.64 -5.00
CA GLU A 145 8.36 27.00 -5.29
C GLU A 145 9.76 27.25 -4.72
N LYS A 146 10.06 26.69 -3.55
CA LYS A 146 11.36 26.89 -2.88
C LYS A 146 12.40 25.83 -3.24
N GLY A 147 12.01 24.75 -3.92
CA GLY A 147 12.89 23.61 -4.20
C GLY A 147 13.48 22.97 -2.94
N ARG A 148 12.78 23.05 -1.80
CA ARG A 148 13.26 22.48 -0.51
C ARG A 148 12.10 22.00 0.36
N LEU A 149 12.43 21.14 1.32
CA LEU A 149 11.48 20.70 2.33
C LEU A 149 10.90 21.90 3.09
N VAL A 150 9.57 21.87 3.26
CA VAL A 150 8.83 22.82 4.07
C VAL A 150 8.03 22.01 5.09
N VAL A 151 8.42 22.10 6.35
CA VAL A 151 7.73 21.48 7.47
C VAL A 151 6.51 22.32 7.87
N ARG A 152 5.46 21.64 8.32
CA ARG A 152 4.21 22.27 8.80
C ARG A 152 4.37 22.78 10.22
N GLU A 153 5.18 22.07 10.98
CA GLU A 153 5.39 22.20 12.40
C GLU A 153 5.87 23.62 12.70
N LYS A 154 5.37 24.18 13.80
CA LYS A 154 5.87 25.46 14.29
C LYS A 154 7.35 25.31 14.60
N GLU A 155 8.11 26.36 14.33
CA GLU A 155 9.53 26.43 14.65
C GLU A 155 9.81 26.01 16.10
N GLU A 156 8.92 26.37 17.03
CA GLU A 156 8.97 25.95 18.44
C GLU A 156 8.89 24.43 18.68
N VAL A 157 8.16 23.68 17.86
CA VAL A 157 8.09 22.21 17.98
C VAL A 157 9.39 21.60 17.50
N VAL A 158 9.90 22.06 16.36
CA VAL A 158 11.22 21.62 15.86
C VAL A 158 12.31 21.96 16.87
N LYS A 159 12.26 23.16 17.44
CA LYS A 159 13.18 23.61 18.48
C LYS A 159 13.14 22.71 19.72
N LYS A 160 11.96 22.36 20.23
CA LYS A 160 11.83 21.41 21.35
C LYS A 160 12.42 20.03 21.06
N VAL A 161 12.31 19.54 19.83
CA VAL A 161 12.92 18.26 19.43
C VAL A 161 14.45 18.39 19.34
N VAL A 162 14.95 19.51 18.85
CA VAL A 162 16.39 19.79 18.74
C VAL A 162 17.04 20.04 20.11
N GLU A 163 16.28 20.59 21.06
CA GLU A 163 16.69 20.87 22.45
C GLU A 163 16.47 19.67 23.40
N LEU A 164 16.26 18.46 22.87
CA LEU A 164 16.23 17.26 23.69
C LEU A 164 17.62 17.01 24.29
N ASP A 165 17.74 17.09 25.62
CA ASP A 165 18.98 16.80 26.35
C ASP A 165 19.05 15.37 26.90
N ASN A 166 17.98 14.58 26.74
CA ASN A 166 17.87 13.22 27.27
C ASN A 166 18.52 12.20 26.32
N PHE A 167 19.83 12.30 26.13
CA PHE A 167 20.60 11.34 25.34
C PHE A 167 21.01 10.09 26.15
N PRO A 168 21.22 8.93 25.50
CA PRO A 168 21.04 8.68 24.06
C PRO A 168 19.57 8.66 23.63
N LEU A 169 19.30 9.13 22.40
CA LEU A 169 18.00 8.97 21.74
C LEU A 169 17.98 7.68 20.92
N TYR A 170 16.94 6.87 21.10
CA TYR A 170 16.73 5.61 20.37
C TYR A 170 15.61 5.77 19.35
N PHE A 171 15.92 5.49 18.09
CA PHE A 171 14.95 5.45 17.00
C PHE A 171 14.75 4.00 16.59
N LEU A 172 13.69 3.40 17.11
CA LEU A 172 13.28 2.03 16.85
C LEU A 172 12.43 1.98 15.58
N ASP A 173 12.82 1.12 14.65
CA ASP A 173 12.05 0.75 13.47
C ASP A 173 11.99 -0.79 13.38
N PHE A 174 10.88 -1.33 12.90
CA PHE A 174 10.71 -2.78 12.77
C PHE A 174 9.80 -3.12 11.60
N GLU A 175 10.12 -4.23 10.95
CA GLU A 175 9.29 -4.81 9.90
C GLU A 175 8.56 -6.03 10.44
N ALA A 176 7.29 -6.13 10.07
CA ALA A 176 6.45 -7.26 10.40
C ALA A 176 5.70 -7.74 9.16
N PHE A 177 5.47 -9.04 9.09
CA PHE A 177 4.58 -9.63 8.10
C PHE A 177 3.34 -10.21 8.77
N MET A 178 2.27 -10.30 7.98
CA MET A 178 0.99 -10.88 8.40
C MET A 178 0.58 -11.86 7.31
N LEU A 179 0.63 -13.15 7.61
CA LEU A 179 0.32 -14.18 6.62
C LEU A 179 -1.12 -14.69 6.80
N PRO A 180 -1.87 -14.88 5.71
CA PRO A 180 -3.20 -15.50 5.77
C PRO A 180 -3.13 -16.95 6.25
N VAL A 181 -2.03 -17.65 5.94
CA VAL A 181 -1.72 -18.98 6.44
C VAL A 181 -0.66 -18.80 7.52
N PRO A 182 -0.99 -19.02 8.81
CA PRO A 182 0.00 -18.89 9.88
C PRO A 182 1.10 -19.94 9.71
N VAL A 183 2.33 -19.55 10.02
CA VAL A 183 3.54 -20.39 9.87
C VAL A 183 4.20 -20.74 11.19
N PHE A 184 3.83 -20.04 12.27
CA PHE A 184 4.30 -20.33 13.62
C PHE A 184 3.20 -20.91 14.47
N GLU A 185 3.61 -21.77 15.39
CA GLU A 185 2.71 -22.49 16.27
C GLU A 185 1.87 -21.51 17.11
N GLY A 186 0.57 -21.80 17.24
CA GLY A 186 -0.35 -20.96 18.01
C GLY A 186 -0.79 -19.68 17.30
N ASP A 187 -0.24 -19.36 16.12
CA ASP A 187 -0.67 -18.20 15.36
C ASP A 187 -2.02 -18.43 14.71
N THR A 188 -2.79 -17.35 14.65
CA THR A 188 -3.99 -17.25 13.82
C THR A 188 -3.67 -16.50 12.53
N PRO A 189 -4.51 -16.60 11.49
CA PRO A 189 -4.34 -15.83 10.27
C PRO A 189 -4.13 -14.35 10.55
N TYR A 190 -3.17 -13.77 9.83
CA TYR A 190 -2.77 -12.37 9.93
C TYR A 190 -2.21 -11.97 11.30
N THR A 191 -1.75 -12.90 12.13
CA THR A 191 -0.94 -12.56 13.31
C THR A 191 0.33 -11.82 12.85
N PRO A 192 0.60 -10.60 13.36
CA PRO A 192 1.82 -9.89 13.05
C PRO A 192 3.04 -10.63 13.61
N THR A 193 3.99 -10.96 12.73
CA THR A 193 5.27 -11.54 13.12
C THR A 193 6.40 -10.63 12.69
N LEU A 194 7.25 -10.28 13.65
CA LEU A 194 8.44 -9.46 13.41
C LEU A 194 9.45 -10.22 12.56
N SER A 195 9.92 -9.60 11.48
CA SER A 195 10.96 -10.13 10.59
C SER A 195 12.27 -9.35 10.66
N GLN A 196 12.22 -8.10 11.09
CA GLN A 196 13.40 -7.25 11.23
C GLN A 196 13.17 -6.23 12.33
N VAL A 197 14.25 -5.86 13.01
CA VAL A 197 14.32 -4.66 13.85
C VAL A 197 15.59 -3.87 13.53
N SER A 198 15.52 -2.55 13.66
CA SER A 198 16.61 -1.61 13.45
C SER A 198 16.52 -0.50 14.50
N ILE A 199 17.62 -0.24 15.18
CA ILE A 199 17.72 0.76 16.24
C ILE A 199 18.86 1.70 15.87
N HIS A 200 18.51 2.96 15.63
CA HIS A 200 19.50 4.03 15.54
C HIS A 200 19.65 4.68 16.91
N ILE A 201 20.88 4.75 17.41
CA ILE A 201 21.20 5.30 18.71
C ILE A 201 21.99 6.58 18.48
N ALA A 202 21.38 7.74 18.74
CA ALA A 202 22.09 9.02 18.73
C ALA A 202 22.60 9.29 20.14
N PRO A 203 23.92 9.22 20.41
CA PRO A 203 24.43 9.33 21.78
C PRO A 203 24.54 10.77 22.28
N GLY A 204 24.44 11.74 21.38
CA GLY A 204 24.53 13.16 21.69
C GLY A 204 24.47 14.03 20.43
N PRO A 205 24.34 15.35 20.56
CA PRO A 205 24.37 16.27 19.44
C PRO A 205 25.71 16.15 18.70
N ASN A 206 25.67 16.09 17.37
CA ASN A 206 26.86 15.97 16.50
C ASN A 206 27.74 14.73 16.75
N GLN A 207 27.23 13.71 17.45
CA GLN A 207 27.92 12.43 17.61
C GLN A 207 27.47 11.44 16.53
N THR A 208 28.36 10.51 16.17
CA THR A 208 28.06 9.47 15.20
C THR A 208 26.92 8.60 15.74
N VAL A 209 25.85 8.50 14.94
CA VAL A 209 24.73 7.60 15.21
C VAL A 209 25.23 6.16 15.13
N GLN A 210 24.98 5.38 16.17
CA GLN A 210 25.24 3.96 16.19
C GLN A 210 24.01 3.23 15.64
N HIS A 211 24.23 2.06 15.06
CA HIS A 211 23.18 1.27 14.44
C HIS A 211 23.28 -0.18 14.93
N VAL A 212 22.15 -0.70 15.40
CA VAL A 212 21.98 -2.10 15.80
C VAL A 212 20.78 -2.62 15.01
N ASP A 213 20.96 -3.72 14.29
CA ASP A 213 19.88 -4.37 13.58
C ASP A 213 19.87 -5.89 13.80
N TYR A 214 18.72 -6.47 13.50
CA TYR A 214 18.55 -7.91 13.45
C TYR A 214 17.51 -8.25 12.40
N VAL A 215 17.86 -9.17 11.50
CA VAL A 215 16.96 -9.76 10.51
C VAL A 215 16.75 -11.22 10.89
N VAL A 216 15.50 -11.61 11.02
CA VAL A 216 15.12 -12.99 11.35
C VAL A 216 15.47 -13.91 10.18
N PRO A 217 16.21 -15.01 10.40
CA PRO A 217 16.49 -15.97 9.35
C PRO A 217 15.19 -16.54 8.74
N PRO A 218 15.18 -16.84 7.43
CA PRO A 218 14.00 -17.41 6.77
C PRO A 218 13.53 -18.70 7.45
N GLY A 219 12.24 -18.75 7.81
CA GLY A 219 11.62 -19.93 8.44
C GLY A 219 11.75 -20.00 9.96
N GLU A 220 12.44 -19.05 10.60
CA GLU A 220 12.54 -18.97 12.06
C GLU A 220 11.49 -18.02 12.66
N ASP A 221 11.06 -18.34 13.88
CA ASP A 221 10.22 -17.44 14.69
C ASP A 221 11.11 -16.45 15.45
N GLY A 222 11.22 -15.23 14.92
CA GLY A 222 12.08 -14.19 15.49
C GLY A 222 11.52 -13.44 16.68
N ARG A 223 10.27 -13.72 17.11
CA ARG A 223 9.57 -12.90 18.11
C ARG A 223 10.28 -12.87 19.45
N GLU A 224 10.71 -14.03 19.94
CA GLU A 224 11.44 -14.12 21.21
C GLU A 224 12.82 -13.47 21.11
N THR A 225 13.55 -13.73 20.03
CA THR A 225 14.91 -13.17 19.82
C THR A 225 14.88 -11.66 19.74
N ILE A 226 13.93 -11.08 18.99
CA ILE A 226 13.76 -9.62 18.89
C ILE A 226 13.32 -9.04 20.23
N ALA A 227 12.42 -9.70 20.96
CA ALA A 227 12.02 -9.24 22.30
C ALA A 227 13.21 -9.19 23.26
N LYS A 228 14.11 -10.18 23.23
CA LYS A 228 15.34 -10.16 24.03
C LYS A 228 16.28 -9.02 23.62
N LEU A 229 16.50 -8.82 22.32
CA LEU A 229 17.32 -7.71 21.81
C LEU A 229 16.82 -6.34 22.28
N LEU A 230 15.50 -6.15 22.38
CA LEU A 230 14.89 -4.90 22.81
C LEU A 230 14.91 -4.67 24.33
N LEU A 231 15.18 -5.70 25.12
CA LEU A 231 15.28 -5.62 26.59
C LEU A 231 16.71 -5.36 27.07
N GLU A 232 17.70 -5.62 26.23
CA GLU A 232 19.13 -5.36 26.48
C GLU A 232 19.49 -3.88 26.24
#